data_AF-A0A126Z1C2-F1
#
_entry.id   AF-A0A126Z1C2-F1
#
_cell.length_a   1.000
_cell.length_b   1.000
_cell.length_c   1.000
_cell.angle_alpha   90.00
_cell.angle_beta   90.00
_cell.angle_gamma   90.00
#
_symmetry.space_group_name_H-M   'P 1'
#
loop_
_entity.id
_entity.type
_entity.pdbx_description
1 polymer ?
#
loop_
_entity_poly.entity_id
_entity_poly.type
_entity_poly.pdbx_seq_one_letter_code
_entity_poly.pdbx_strand_id
1 'polypeptide(L)'
;MTRHRAVGSSLDALVVELGRMAEYSNALLTGVDSAAATVSTEWSGDAQRQFAALHQEWAAGAARMAEAMADITRVAAAAGTAYDTAAEHNRAGWA
;
A
#
# COMPACT_ATOMS: atom_id res chain seq x y z
N MET A 1 28.84 4.76 6.89
CA MET A 1 27.60 5.17 7.59
C MET A 1 26.61 5.93 6.70
N THR A 2 27.05 6.74 5.73
CA THR A 2 26.16 7.59 4.89
C THR A 2 25.24 6.82 3.94
N ARG A 3 25.71 5.72 3.33
CA ARG A 3 24.93 4.90 2.37
C ARG A 3 23.74 4.18 3.02
N HIS A 4 23.91 3.71 4.25
CA HIS A 4 22.86 3.07 5.05
C HIS A 4 21.69 4.01 5.30
N ARG A 5 21.97 5.22 5.81
CA ARG A 5 20.92 6.21 6.09
C ARG A 5 20.17 6.61 4.82
N ALA A 6 20.88 6.71 3.70
CA ALA A 6 20.26 6.98 2.41
C ALA A 6 19.29 5.85 2.02
N VAL A 7 19.68 4.58 2.13
CA VAL A 7 18.80 3.44 1.82
C VAL A 7 17.57 3.41 2.72
N GLY A 8 17.73 3.64 4.04
CA GLY A 8 16.61 3.74 4.97
C GLY A 8 15.62 4.85 4.57
N SER A 9 16.12 6.06 4.31
CA SER A 9 15.27 7.18 3.91
C SER A 9 14.56 6.98 2.56
N SER A 10 15.19 6.29 1.61
CA SER A 10 14.55 5.94 0.34
C SER A 10 13.43 4.91 0.52
N LEU A 11 13.60 3.98 1.47
CA LEU A 11 12.60 2.97 1.79
C LEU A 11 11.40 3.59 2.51
N ASP A 12 11.63 4.52 3.44
CA ASP A 12 10.57 5.28 4.10
C ASP A 12 9.76 6.11 3.09
N ALA A 13 10.44 6.79 2.17
CA ALA A 13 9.78 7.55 1.10
C ALA A 13 8.92 6.67 0.19
N LEU A 14 9.42 5.47 -0.15
CA LEU A 14 8.68 4.49 -0.94
C LEU A 14 7.43 3.99 -0.20
N VAL A 15 7.54 3.70 1.10
CA VAL A 15 6.40 3.30 1.94
C VAL A 15 5.33 4.39 1.98
N VAL A 16 5.72 5.65 2.17
CA VAL A 16 4.79 6.79 2.18
C VAL A 16 4.08 6.92 0.83
N GLU A 17 4.80 6.85 -0.28
CA GLU A 17 4.21 7.01 -1.60
C GLU A 17 3.24 5.87 -1.94
N LEU A 18 3.60 4.64 -1.60
CA LEU A 18 2.72 3.51 -1.80
C LEU A 18 1.48 3.55 -0.90
N GLY A 19 1.60 4.08 0.33
CA GLY A 19 0.46 4.36 1.21
C GLY A 19 -0.52 5.34 0.58
N ARG A 20 -0.02 6.43 -0.02
CA ARG A 20 -0.85 7.40 -0.76
C ARG A 20 -1.56 6.77 -1.96
N MET A 21 -0.89 5.88 -2.68
CA MET A 21 -1.50 5.15 -3.81
C MET A 21 -2.66 4.25 -3.35
N ALA A 22 -2.51 3.59 -2.20
CA ALA A 22 -3.57 2.76 -1.62
C ALA A 22 -4.77 3.61 -1.17
N GLU A 23 -4.52 4.73 -0.49
CA GLU A 23 -5.55 5.70 -0.11
C GLU A 23 -6.30 6.25 -1.33
N TYR A 24 -5.56 6.63 -2.38
CA TYR A 24 -6.15 7.12 -3.63
C TYR A 24 -7.02 6.06 -4.31
N SER A 25 -6.57 4.80 -4.33
CA SER A 25 -7.35 3.69 -4.90
C SER A 25 -8.66 3.46 -4.13
N ASN A 26 -8.64 3.56 -2.80
CA ASN A 26 -9.85 3.47 -1.98
C ASN A 26 -10.80 4.66 -2.17
N ALA A 27 -10.25 5.86 -2.35
CA ALA A 27 -11.04 7.04 -2.67
C ALA A 27 -11.76 6.89 -4.03
N LEU A 28 -11.08 6.32 -5.03
CA LEU A 28 -11.70 6.01 -6.32
C LEU A 28 -12.82 4.99 -6.19
N LEU A 29 -12.63 3.90 -5.43
CA LEU A 29 -13.69 2.93 -5.14
C LEU A 29 -14.91 3.59 -4.49
N THR A 30 -14.69 4.44 -3.48
CA THR A 30 -15.77 5.18 -2.82
C THR A 30 -16.51 6.09 -3.80
N GLY A 31 -15.79 6.76 -4.70
CA GLY A 31 -16.39 7.57 -5.76
C GLY A 31 -17.23 6.74 -6.74
N VAL A 32 -16.72 5.56 -7.11
CA VAL A 32 -17.41 4.60 -7.98
C VAL A 32 -18.68 4.07 -7.31
N ASP A 33 -18.63 3.72 -6.01
CA ASP A 33 -19.80 3.30 -5.23
C ASP A 33 -20.88 4.38 -5.19
N SER A 34 -20.49 5.64 -4.98
CA SER A 34 -21.42 6.77 -4.97
C SER A 34 -22.06 7.00 -6.35
N ALA A 35 -21.28 6.88 -7.42
CA ALA A 35 -21.79 7.01 -8.79
C ALA A 35 -22.73 5.84 -9.12
N ALA A 36 -22.35 4.62 -8.74
CA ALA A 36 -23.15 3.42 -8.92
C ALA A 36 -24.48 3.49 -8.18
N ALA A 37 -24.49 3.94 -6.92
CA ALA A 37 -25.72 4.15 -6.17
C ALA A 37 -26.66 5.11 -6.90
N THR A 38 -26.11 6.17 -7.51
CA THR A 38 -26.87 7.17 -8.27
C THR A 38 -27.50 6.59 -9.54
N VAL A 39 -26.76 5.78 -10.31
CA VAL A 39 -27.22 5.24 -11.60
C VAL A 39 -27.88 3.86 -11.50
N SER A 40 -27.86 3.23 -10.32
CA SER A 40 -28.39 1.87 -10.10
C SER A 40 -29.89 1.73 -10.35
N THR A 41 -30.64 2.82 -10.34
CA THR A 41 -32.06 2.84 -10.70
C THR A 41 -32.28 2.85 -12.22
N GLU A 42 -31.27 3.26 -12.99
CA GLU A 42 -31.30 3.37 -14.45
C GLU A 42 -30.65 2.15 -15.13
N TRP A 43 -29.64 1.55 -14.47
CA TRP A 43 -28.96 0.35 -14.96
C TRP A 43 -29.66 -0.91 -14.45
N SER A 44 -30.03 -1.79 -15.38
CA SER A 44 -30.64 -3.09 -15.04
C SER A 44 -30.07 -4.20 -15.91
N GLY A 45 -30.31 -5.45 -15.50
CA GLY A 45 -29.88 -6.62 -16.27
C GLY A 45 -28.36 -6.77 -16.35
N ASP A 46 -27.83 -6.86 -17.58
CA ASP A 46 -26.41 -7.14 -17.83
C ASP A 46 -25.45 -6.02 -17.38
N ALA A 47 -25.87 -4.75 -17.48
CA ALA A 47 -25.03 -3.62 -17.07
C ALA A 47 -24.74 -3.64 -15.57
N GLN A 48 -25.77 -3.88 -14.74
CA GLN A 48 -25.63 -4.01 -13.29
C GLN A 48 -24.71 -5.19 -12.93
N ARG A 49 -24.84 -6.32 -13.63
CA ARG A 49 -23.99 -7.51 -13.40
C ARG A 49 -22.53 -7.27 -13.74
N GLN A 50 -22.26 -6.65 -14.89
CA GLN A 50 -20.89 -6.32 -15.30
C GLN A 50 -20.26 -5.30 -14.36
N PHE A 51 -21.02 -4.28 -13.96
CA PHE A 51 -20.56 -3.31 -12.96
C PHE A 51 -20.20 -4.01 -11.65
N ALA A 52 -21.09 -4.85 -11.10
CA ALA A 52 -20.84 -5.55 -9.85
C ALA A 52 -19.60 -6.47 -9.91
N ALA A 53 -19.38 -7.15 -11.04
CA ALA A 53 -18.22 -8.01 -11.24
C ALA A 53 -16.92 -7.19 -11.28
N LEU A 54 -16.88 -6.11 -12.07
CA LEU A 54 -15.72 -5.21 -12.16
C LEU A 54 -15.44 -4.53 -10.82
N HIS A 55 -16.49 -4.13 -10.10
CA HIS A 55 -16.38 -3.53 -8.78
C HIS A 55 -15.76 -4.49 -7.77
N GLN A 56 -16.20 -5.75 -7.75
CA GLN A 56 -15.60 -6.78 -6.89
C GLN A 56 -14.13 -7.03 -7.22
N GLU A 57 -13.78 -7.10 -8.51
CA GLU A 57 -12.39 -7.30 -8.94
C GLU A 57 -11.50 -6.15 -8.47
N TRP A 58 -11.96 -4.91 -8.64
CA TRP A 58 -11.22 -3.74 -8.19
C TRP A 58 -11.10 -3.69 -6.66
N ALA A 59 -12.18 -3.93 -5.92
CA ALA A 59 -12.13 -3.98 -4.46
C ALA A 59 -11.13 -5.04 -3.94
N ALA A 60 -11.11 -6.23 -4.55
CA ALA A 60 -10.14 -7.27 -4.24
C ALA A 60 -8.70 -6.88 -4.60
N GLY A 61 -8.50 -6.11 -5.68
CA GLY A 61 -7.19 -5.59 -6.06
C GLY A 61 -6.69 -4.51 -5.08
N ALA A 62 -7.55 -3.59 -4.68
CA ALA A 62 -7.24 -2.55 -3.71
C ALA A 62 -6.87 -3.14 -2.33
N ALA A 63 -7.61 -4.14 -1.87
CA ALA A 63 -7.29 -4.86 -0.64
C ALA A 63 -5.91 -5.53 -0.71
N ARG A 64 -5.60 -6.24 -1.81
CA ARG A 64 -4.29 -6.87 -2.03
C ARG A 64 -3.15 -5.87 -2.05
N MET A 65 -3.34 -4.68 -2.64
CA MET A 65 -2.33 -3.62 -2.60
C MET A 65 -2.09 -3.13 -1.17
N ALA A 66 -3.15 -2.93 -0.38
CA ALA A 66 -3.02 -2.52 1.01
C ALA A 66 -2.27 -3.57 1.86
N GLU A 67 -2.58 -4.85 1.69
CA GLU A 67 -1.90 -5.96 2.37
C GLU A 67 -0.41 -6.02 1.99
N ALA A 68 -0.09 -5.99 0.69
CA ALA A 68 1.28 -5.99 0.22
C ALA A 68 2.08 -4.80 0.77
N MET A 69 1.41 -3.66 0.98
CA MET A 69 2.04 -2.50 1.59
C MET A 69 2.32 -2.62 3.07
N ALA A 70 1.40 -3.23 3.82
CA ALA A 70 1.64 -3.57 5.21
C ALA A 70 2.84 -4.53 5.34
N ASP A 71 2.96 -5.50 4.42
CA ASP A 71 4.10 -6.43 4.35
C ASP A 71 5.42 -5.71 4.06
N ILE A 72 5.46 -4.87 3.01
CA ILE A 72 6.66 -4.10 2.65
C ILE A 72 7.09 -3.21 3.82
N THR A 73 6.16 -2.54 4.48
CA THR A 73 6.45 -1.69 5.65
C THR A 73 7.04 -2.48 6.80
N ARG A 74 6.52 -3.69 7.06
CA ARG A 74 7.05 -4.57 8.11
C ARG A 74 8.46 -5.04 7.81
N VAL A 75 8.71 -5.47 6.57
CA VAL A 75 10.03 -5.92 6.11
C VAL A 75 11.03 -4.77 6.12
N ALA A 76 10.60 -3.58 5.71
CA ALA A 76 11.36 -2.34 5.78
C ALA A 76 11.85 -2.03 7.20
N ALA A 77 10.92 -2.03 8.16
CA ALA A 77 11.22 -1.77 9.56
C ALA A 77 12.20 -2.82 10.13
N ALA A 78 11.96 -4.11 9.84
CA ALA A 78 12.83 -5.19 10.28
C ALA A 78 14.25 -5.06 9.70
N ALA A 79 14.38 -4.71 8.42
CA ALA A 79 15.66 -4.48 7.79
C ALA A 79 16.39 -3.29 8.42
N GLY A 80 15.70 -2.18 8.68
CA GLY A 80 16.25 -1.02 9.39
C GLY A 80 16.83 -1.39 10.75
N THR A 81 16.04 -2.08 11.59
CA THR A 81 16.49 -2.54 12.91
C THR A 81 17.68 -3.48 12.84
N ALA A 82 17.69 -4.42 11.89
CA ALA A 82 18.79 -5.36 11.72
C ALA A 82 20.09 -4.64 11.32
N TYR A 83 20.02 -3.65 10.44
CA TYR A 83 21.18 -2.85 10.03
C TYR A 83 21.71 -1.97 11.16
N ASP A 84 20.82 -1.30 11.91
CA ASP A 84 21.21 -0.48 13.05
C ASP A 84 21.89 -1.34 14.14
N THR A 85 21.32 -2.51 14.43
CA THR A 85 21.87 -3.46 15.42
C THR A 85 23.26 -3.96 14.99
N ALA A 86 23.44 -4.33 13.72
CA ALA A 86 24.73 -4.77 13.20
C ALA A 86 25.78 -3.64 13.24
N ALA A 87 25.37 -2.40 12.96
CA ALA A 87 26.24 -1.23 13.05
C ALA A 87 26.63 -0.90 14.51
N GLU A 88 25.73 -1.12 15.47
CA GLU A 88 25.96 -0.96 16.91
C GLU A 88 26.95 -2.02 17.42
N HIS A 89 26.72 -3.29 17.05
CA HIS A 89 27.56 -4.42 17.45
C HIS A 89 28.99 -4.28 16.91
N ASN A 90 29.14 -3.82 15.66
CA ASN A 90 30.45 -3.48 15.11
C ASN A 90 31.11 -2.29 15.82
N ARG A 91 30.35 -1.29 16.30
CA ARG A 91 30.95 -0.21 17.10
C ARG A 91 31.42 -0.69 18.47
N ALA A 92 30.63 -1.54 19.12
CA ALA A 92 30.95 -2.09 20.44
C ALA A 92 32.11 -3.09 20.42
N GLY A 93 32.27 -3.88 19.34
CA GLY A 93 33.38 -4.84 19.22
C GLY A 93 34.73 -4.21 18.85
N TRP A 94 34.76 -2.93 18.49
CA TRP A 94 35.97 -2.19 18.11
C TRP A 94 36.35 -1.09 19.13
N ALA A 95 35.64 -1.01 20.26
CA ALA A 95 35.95 -0.17 21.41
C ALA A 95 36.53 -1.03 22.55
#